data_AF-A0A0Q4U3P3-F1
#
_entry.id   AF-A0A0Q4U3P3-F1
#
_cell.length_a   1.000
_cell.length_b   1.000
_cell.length_c   1.000
_cell.angle_alpha   90.00
_cell.angle_beta   90.00
_cell.angle_gamma   90.00
#
_symmetry.space_group_name_H-M   'P 1'
#
loop_
_entity.id
_entity.type
_entity.pdbx_description
1 polymer ?
#
loop_
_entity_poly.entity_id
_entity_poly.type
_entity_poly.pdbx_seq_one_letter_code
_entity_poly.pdbx_strand_id
1 'polypeptide(L)'
;MVAAVTAIAAGETSDEVLRNIRVVDAATGEEIIRVISADAVAGTVTRFVVEDGNLVREGNAFATVTEERAIRIEWIVPPEASVEAEPPVASDPAAQGEDHA
;
A
#
# COMPACT_ATOMS: atom_id res chain seq x y z
N MET A 1 -2.59 -0.22 -13.04
CA MET A 1 -1.89 0.77 -12.21
C MET A 1 -2.57 0.77 -10.84
N VAL A 2 -1.89 0.40 -9.76
CA VAL A 2 -2.48 0.45 -8.41
C VAL A 2 -2.44 1.90 -7.94
N ALA A 3 -3.59 2.42 -7.51
CA ALA A 3 -3.67 3.77 -6.98
C ALA A 3 -2.71 3.95 -5.81
N ALA A 4 -2.02 5.09 -5.75
CA ALA A 4 -1.16 5.41 -4.62
C ALA A 4 -2.03 5.51 -3.36
N VAL A 5 -1.69 4.71 -2.33
CA VAL A 5 -2.33 4.79 -1.02
C VAL A 5 -1.78 6.03 -0.33
N THR A 6 -2.65 7.01 -0.07
CA THR A 6 -2.25 8.28 0.56
C THR A 6 -2.65 8.38 2.02
N ALA A 7 -3.59 7.54 2.47
CA ALA A 7 -3.98 7.45 3.86
C ALA A 7 -4.38 6.01 4.24
N ILE A 8 -4.13 5.66 5.50
CA ILE A 8 -4.54 4.38 6.10
C ILE A 8 -5.05 4.59 7.52
N ALA A 9 -5.94 3.70 7.96
CA ALA A 9 -6.39 3.61 9.34
C ALA A 9 -6.77 2.17 9.68
N ALA A 10 -6.29 1.69 10.84
CA ALA A 10 -6.66 0.38 11.37
C ALA A 10 -8.17 0.31 11.63
N GLY A 11 -8.82 -0.75 11.13
CA GLY A 11 -10.28 -0.94 11.23
C GLY A 11 -11.08 -0.32 10.09
N GLU A 12 -10.47 0.53 9.25
CA GLU A 12 -11.09 1.11 8.04
C GLU A 12 -10.43 0.58 6.77
N THR A 13 -9.10 0.55 6.74
CA THR A 13 -8.33 -0.02 5.63
C THR A 13 -8.29 -1.54 5.77
N SER A 14 -8.40 -2.27 4.66
CA SER A 14 -8.39 -3.73 4.69
C SER A 14 -7.06 -4.28 5.21
N ASP A 15 -7.12 -5.37 5.98
CA ASP A 15 -5.94 -6.07 6.49
C ASP A 15 -4.98 -6.51 5.38
N GLU A 16 -5.50 -6.84 4.21
CA GLU A 16 -4.68 -7.21 3.03
C GLU A 16 -3.80 -6.04 2.59
N VAL A 17 -4.35 -4.83 2.50
CA VAL A 17 -3.58 -3.63 2.16
C VAL A 17 -2.59 -3.33 3.29
N LEU A 18 -3.05 -3.31 4.55
CA LEU A 18 -2.21 -2.98 5.71
C LEU A 18 -0.99 -3.90 5.85
N ARG A 19 -1.10 -5.18 5.49
CA ARG A 19 0.02 -6.14 5.54
C ARG A 19 1.04 -5.94 4.43
N ASN A 20 0.67 -5.28 3.34
CA ASN A 20 1.50 -5.13 2.14
C ASN A 20 2.05 -3.71 1.96
N ILE A 21 1.84 -2.84 2.94
CA ILE A 21 2.39 -1.48 2.94
C ILE A 21 3.27 -1.25 4.16
N ARG A 22 4.12 -0.23 4.07
CA ARG A 22 4.87 0.34 5.19
C ARG A 22 4.74 1.86 5.16
N VAL A 23 4.81 2.46 6.35
CA VAL A 23 4.86 3.92 6.51
C VAL A 23 6.31 4.31 6.77
N VAL A 24 6.81 5.27 6.01
CA VAL A 24 8.21 5.66 6.00
C VAL A 24 8.31 7.15 6.27
N ASP A 25 9.26 7.56 7.12
CA ASP A 25 9.61 8.97 7.28
C ASP A 25 10.16 9.50 5.94
N ALA A 26 9.60 10.61 5.46
CA ALA A 26 9.99 11.16 4.16
C ALA A 26 11.39 11.78 4.17
N ALA A 27 11.87 12.26 5.32
CA ALA A 27 13.16 12.91 5.47
C ALA A 27 14.29 11.90 5.70
N THR A 28 14.07 10.87 6.52
CA THR A 28 15.13 9.89 6.86
C THR A 28 15.07 8.62 6.02
N GLY A 29 13.89 8.28 5.47
CA GLY A 29 13.66 7.00 4.79
C GLY A 29 13.52 5.81 5.74
N GLU A 30 13.45 6.05 7.05
CA GLU A 30 13.26 5.01 8.06
C GLU A 30 11.79 4.60 8.18
N GLU A 31 11.56 3.31 8.41
CA GLU A 31 10.21 2.80 8.64
C GLU A 31 9.68 3.24 10.01
N ILE A 32 8.46 3.76 10.02
CA ILE A 32 7.71 4.08 11.23
C ILE A 32 6.89 2.85 11.60
N ILE A 33 7.29 2.19 12.69
CA ILE A 33 6.65 0.96 13.17
C ILE A 33 5.43 1.26 14.06
N ARG A 34 4.56 0.25 14.20
CA ARG A 34 3.38 0.27 15.11
C ARG A 34 2.38 1.40 14.81
N VAL A 35 2.27 1.76 13.54
CA VAL A 35 1.31 2.77 13.06
C VAL A 35 -0.12 2.25 13.16
N ILE A 36 -1.01 3.12 13.63
CA ILE A 36 -2.46 2.92 13.74
C ILE A 36 -3.15 3.61 12.56
N SER A 37 -2.75 4.85 12.26
CA SER A 37 -3.22 5.59 11.11
C SER A 37 -2.13 6.52 10.59
N ALA A 38 -2.20 6.84 9.31
CA ALA A 38 -1.26 7.71 8.64
C ALA A 38 -1.95 8.42 7.47
N ASP A 39 -1.64 9.69 7.29
CA ASP A 39 -2.10 10.50 6.16
C ASP A 39 -0.89 11.26 5.60
N ALA A 40 -0.44 10.84 4.41
CA ALA A 40 0.70 11.43 3.73
C ALA A 40 0.40 12.81 3.12
N VAL A 41 -0.87 13.13 2.89
CA VAL A 41 -1.30 14.45 2.39
C VAL A 41 -1.34 15.44 3.53
N ALA A 42 -1.92 15.06 4.67
CA ALA A 42 -1.93 15.89 5.87
C ALA A 42 -0.56 15.95 6.56
N GLY A 43 0.32 14.96 6.31
CA GLY A 43 1.60 14.84 7.00
C GLY A 43 1.41 14.49 8.46
N THR A 44 0.55 13.51 8.75
CA THR A 44 0.28 13.07 10.12
C THR A 44 0.40 11.56 10.26
N VAL A 45 0.90 11.12 11.41
CA VAL A 45 0.96 9.70 11.76
C VAL A 45 0.52 9.53 13.21
N THR A 46 -0.34 8.53 13.45
CA THR A 46 -0.70 8.09 14.80
C THR A 46 -0.18 6.68 15.00
N ARG A 47 0.54 6.44 16.09
CA ARG A 47 1.15 5.14 16.40
C ARG A 47 1.08 4.83 17.89
N PHE A 48 1.30 3.56 18.22
CA PHE A 48 1.51 3.17 19.62
C PHE A 48 2.86 3.67 20.12
N VAL A 49 2.89 4.12 21.38
CA VAL A 49 4.14 4.45 22.06
C VAL A 49 4.88 3.16 22.40
N VAL A 50 6.18 3.12 22.09
CA VAL A 50 7.08 2.00 22.36
C VAL A 50 8.25 2.48 23.20
N GLU A 51 8.46 1.86 24.35
CA GLU A 51 9.60 2.10 25.25
C GLU A 51 10.28 0.77 25.57
N ASP A 52 11.61 0.71 25.44
CA ASP A 52 12.40 -0.51 25.63
C ASP A 52 11.87 -1.73 24.85
N GLY A 53 11.34 -1.48 23.65
CA GLY A 53 10.74 -2.51 22.77
C GLY A 53 9.33 -2.95 23.17
N ASN A 54 8.75 -2.39 24.23
CA ASN A 54 7.43 -2.75 24.75
C ASN A 54 6.40 -1.65 24.47
N LEU A 55 5.14 -2.06 24.27
CA LEU A 55 4.03 -1.11 24.17
C LEU A 55 3.75 -0.48 25.54
N VAL A 56 3.71 0.85 25.58
CA VAL A 56 3.37 1.58 26.80
C VAL A 56 1.87 1.51 27.07
N ARG A 57 1.48 1.39 28.34
CA ARG A 57 0.09 1.42 28.77
C ARG A 57 -0.17 2.60 29.69
N GLU A 58 -1.30 3.25 29.48
CA GLU A 58 -1.85 4.29 30.35
C GLU A 58 -3.24 3.85 30.82
N GLY A 59 -3.33 3.50 32.10
CA GLY A 59 -4.54 2.91 32.67
C GLY A 59 -4.90 1.58 32.01
N ASN A 60 -6.05 1.53 31.33
CA ASN A 60 -6.57 0.32 30.69
C ASN A 60 -6.38 0.29 29.16
N ALA A 61 -5.61 1.22 28.59
CA ALA A 61 -5.37 1.34 27.16
C ALA A 61 -3.87 1.40 26.84
N PHE A 62 -3.50 1.08 25.60
CA PHE A 62 -2.15 1.35 25.10
C PHE A 62 -2.01 2.84 24.78
N ALA A 63 -0.89 3.43 25.18
CA ALA A 63 -0.58 4.82 24.88
C ALA A 63 -0.35 4.99 23.38
N THR A 64 -0.86 6.10 22.85
CA THR A 64 -0.69 6.49 21.45
C THR A 64 -0.15 7.89 21.36
N VAL A 65 0.52 8.19 20.25
CA VAL A 65 1.02 9.53 19.94
C VAL A 65 0.63 9.87 18.51
N THR A 66 0.22 11.11 18.29
CA THR A 66 0.02 11.70 16.96
C THR A 66 1.12 12.72 16.71
N GLU A 67 1.80 12.57 15.58
CA GLU A 67 2.96 13.39 15.20
C GLU A 67 2.66 14.07 13.86
N GLU A 68 2.95 15.37 13.78
CA GLU A 68 3.01 16.08 12.50
C GLU A 68 4.37 15.79 11.86
N ARG A 69 4.36 15.00 10.79
CA ARG A 69 5.56 14.50 10.13
C ARG A 69 5.30 14.20 8.66
N ALA A 70 6.20 14.65 7.80
CA ALA A 70 6.17 14.27 6.39
C ALA A 70 6.48 12.77 6.26
N ILE A 71 5.58 12.03 5.62
CA ILE A 71 5.65 10.57 5.48
C ILE A 71 5.37 10.13 4.05
N ARG A 72 5.77 8.90 3.74
CA ARG A 72 5.40 8.18 2.51
C ARG A 72 4.80 6.84 2.89
N ILE A 73 3.75 6.44 2.18
CA ILE A 73 3.17 5.10 2.30
C ILE A 73 3.64 4.32 1.07
N GLU A 74 4.35 3.22 1.30
CA GLU A 74 4.99 2.43 0.25
C GLU A 74 4.49 0.99 0.28
N TRP A 75 4.33 0.37 -0.89
CA TRP A 75 4.10 -1.07 -0.98
C TRP A 75 5.40 -1.83 -0.68
N ILE A 76 5.33 -2.82 0.23
CA ILE A 76 6.45 -3.73 0.55
C ILE A 76 6.70 -4.67 -0.63
N VAL A 77 5.61 -5.24 -1.15
CA VAL A 77 5.57 -5.98 -2.41
C VAL A 77 4.48 -5.31 -3.25
N PRO A 78 4.82 -4.77 -4.44
CA PRO A 78 3.80 -4.24 -5.33
C PRO A 78 2.81 -5.38 -5.63
N PRO A 79 1.49 -5.18 -5.48
CA PRO A 79 0.54 -6.17 -6.00
C PRO A 79 0.89 -6.39 -7.47
N GLU A 80 0.98 -7.66 -7.89
CA GLU A 80 1.26 -7.98 -9.29
C GLU A 80 0.32 -7.14 -10.13
N ALA A 81 0.89 -6.24 -10.95
CA ALA A 81 0.10 -5.41 -11.83
C ALA A 81 -0.80 -6.39 -12.58
N SER A 82 -2.12 -6.30 -12.36
CA SER A 82 -3.07 -7.16 -13.04
C SER A 82 -2.66 -7.18 -14.50
N VAL A 83 -2.20 -8.33 -14.97
CA VAL A 83 -1.90 -8.54 -16.38
C VAL A 83 -3.24 -8.44 -17.06
N GLU A 84 -3.60 -7.23 -17.47
CA GLU A 84 -4.52 -7.02 -18.56
C GLU A 84 -3.82 -7.67 -19.75
N ALA A 85 -4.07 -8.96 -19.95
CA ALA A 85 -3.63 -9.68 -21.12
C ALA A 85 -4.31 -9.00 -22.30
N GLU A 86 -3.59 -8.10 -22.98
CA GLU A 86 -4.03 -7.52 -24.25
C GLU A 86 -4.44 -8.66 -25.20
N PRO A 87 -5.61 -8.58 -25.86
CA PRO A 87 -5.90 -9.45 -26.99
C PRO A 87 -5.12 -8.91 -28.20
N PRO A 88 -4.28 -9.73 -28.87
CA PRO A 88 -4.39 -9.75 -30.33
C PRO A 88 -3.93 -11.09 -30.92
N VAL A 89 -4.84 -11.81 -31.58
CA VAL A 89 -4.46 -12.53 -32.80
C VAL A 89 -5.28 -11.97 -33.94
N ALA A 90 -4.69 -10.98 -34.60
CA ALA A 90 -5.00 -10.69 -35.98
C ALA A 90 -4.65 -11.95 -36.79
N SER A 91 -5.67 -12.74 -37.14
CA SER A 91 -5.55 -13.76 -38.18
C SER A 91 -5.87 -13.11 -39.52
N ASP A 92 -4.87 -12.57 -40.20
CA ASP A 92 -4.79 -12.51 -41.67
C ASP A 92 -3.33 -12.18 -42.03
N PRO A 93 -2.67 -12.90 -42.96
CA PRO A 93 -3.06 -12.80 -44.36
C PRO A 93 -3.07 -14.12 -45.18
N ALA A 94 -4.06 -14.20 -46.07
CA ALA A 94 -3.94 -14.59 -47.48
C ALA A 94 -3.74 -16.07 -47.92
N ALA A 95 -4.74 -16.49 -48.72
CA ALA A 95 -4.65 -17.17 -50.03
C ALA A 95 -4.28 -18.67 -50.11
N GLN A 96 -5.31 -19.47 -50.38
CA GLN A 96 -5.42 -20.53 -51.41
C GLN A 96 -6.93 -20.79 -51.52
N GLY A 97 -7.65 -20.46 -52.60
CA GLY A 97 -7.41 -20.93 -53.95
C GLY A 97 -7.78 -22.41 -54.03
N GLU A 98 -9.05 -22.74 -54.27
CA GLU A 98 -9.48 -23.63 -55.35
C GLU A 98 -10.98 -23.97 -55.24
N ASP A 99 -11.66 -23.58 -56.30
CA ASP A 99 -13.01 -23.91 -56.72
C ASP A 99 -13.12 -25.43 -56.96
N HIS A 100 -14.14 -26.10 -56.42
CA HIS A 100 -14.41 -27.49 -56.78
C HIS A 100 -15.91 -27.85 -56.70
N ALA A 101 -16.42 -28.14 -57.91
CA ALA A 101 -17.57 -28.96 -58.31
C ALA A 101 -18.97 -28.32 -58.34
#